data_AF-A0A7E5W284-F1
#
_entry.id   AF-A0A7E5W284-F1
#
_cell.length_a   1.000
_cell.length_b   1.000
_cell.length_c   1.000
_cell.angle_alpha   90.00
_cell.angle_beta   90.00
_cell.angle_gamma   90.00
#
_symmetry.space_group_name_H-M   'P 1'
#
loop_
_entity.id
_entity.type
_entity.pdbx_description
1 polymer ?
#
loop_
_entity_poly.entity_id
_entity_poly.type
_entity_poly.pdbx_seq_one_letter_code
_entity_poly.pdbx_strand_id
1 'polypeptide(L)'
;MTAMCTSRAGVSKTHCIILQLYSHENSTITFLFPEYKKDWSDHALWWPTRNKWLSRPKHTLDQYGVHADAALHFTPMHKPLRIQLPDLRYIHCKIDFSIDTFSAVVQLCKSLGIRHPEELSLCYPLEPSHLKQNYQNLKEAKRIKSSQPPDTNTFIAATRGSSNSLDRSNGPCPATPPPPRSLSATPVASQQNGTLRRYGDTALPSKYSTQSDGSSDGGYCSTPPRAASLDALDSLGNLSLADSPMEPDSQSRESLLTPKSLMERARMNVGWLDSSLSIMEQYVREADTLQLRFKFYSFFDLNARAQDATRLNQLYQQARWQILNQEVQCTEEEMLLFAALQLQIELQTLAGGSAEAEGAGDTSTGPDDDIDAALSELQAQLEGAPAPRPDITQVPELTGYLKYLRPKRFTLKAYKRGWVSCRDGVLRIHSSREAASRGEPPSYAVELRGAEVTPDAHPATGRYSIKLEIPTEDAMHEMWLKCENEEQFAAWVAACRLGSRGRSLADAAFAAEAGAVRALLALQR
;
A
#
# COMPACT_ATOMS: atom_id res chain seq x y z
N MET A 1 18.59 15.38 34.00
CA MET A 1 19.80 15.04 33.22
C MET A 1 19.66 15.70 31.86
N THR A 2 20.58 16.60 31.51
CA THR A 2 20.62 17.25 30.19
C THR A 2 21.39 16.33 29.25
N ALA A 3 20.70 15.66 28.33
CA ALA A 3 21.37 14.89 27.28
C ALA A 3 21.82 15.87 26.19
N MET A 4 23.14 16.04 26.00
CA MET A 4 23.69 16.81 24.88
C MET A 4 23.85 15.90 23.66
N CYS A 5 23.17 16.22 22.56
CA CYS A 5 23.50 15.66 21.25
C CYS A 5 24.75 16.35 20.70
N THR A 6 25.86 15.63 20.57
CA THR A 6 27.10 16.17 19.97
C THR A 6 27.13 15.97 18.45
N SER A 7 27.65 16.99 17.76
CA SER A 7 27.69 17.09 16.30
C SER A 7 28.82 16.26 15.68
N ARG A 8 28.59 15.69 14.49
CA ARG A 8 29.65 15.37 13.52
C ARG A 8 29.31 16.05 12.20
N ALA A 9 30.26 16.82 11.68
CA ALA A 9 30.08 17.74 10.57
C ALA A 9 29.75 17.01 9.25
N GLY A 10 28.75 17.53 8.53
CA GLY A 10 28.47 17.18 7.14
C GLY A 10 27.02 16.77 6.87
N VAL A 11 26.20 17.73 6.41
CA VAL A 11 24.95 17.54 5.65
C VAL A 11 23.78 16.86 6.38
N SER A 12 23.19 17.55 7.35
CA SER A 12 21.73 17.58 7.64
C SER A 12 21.51 18.59 8.76
N LYS A 13 20.34 19.26 8.83
CA LYS A 13 20.04 20.23 9.90
C LYS A 13 19.92 19.51 11.25
N THR A 14 21.05 19.27 11.92
CA THR A 14 21.10 18.79 13.30
C THR A 14 20.63 19.90 14.21
N HIS A 15 19.33 19.96 14.46
CA HIS A 15 18.84 20.75 15.59
C HIS A 15 19.27 19.99 16.84
N CYS A 16 20.22 20.56 17.57
CA CYS A 16 20.47 20.16 18.94
C CYS A 16 19.26 20.61 19.74
N ILE A 17 18.17 19.84 19.66
CA ILE A 17 17.01 20.04 20.53
C ILE A 17 17.53 19.64 21.89
N ILE A 18 17.81 20.63 22.73
CA ILE A 18 18.02 20.41 24.15
C ILE A 18 16.67 19.88 24.65
N LEU A 19 16.51 18.56 24.63
CA LEU A 19 15.41 17.88 25.28
C LEU A 19 15.65 18.05 26.77
N GLN A 20 15.07 19.11 27.32
CA GLN A 20 15.00 19.32 28.75
C GLN A 20 14.00 18.30 29.28
N LEU A 21 14.47 17.05 29.44
CA LEU A 21 13.71 15.97 30.02
C LEU A 21 13.54 16.27 31.51
N TYR A 22 12.42 16.91 31.84
CA TYR A 22 12.03 17.17 33.21
C TYR A 22 11.68 15.84 33.87
N SER A 23 12.58 15.39 34.75
CA SER A 23 12.30 14.36 35.75
C SER A 23 11.57 15.02 36.92
N HIS A 24 10.30 15.38 36.75
CA HIS A 24 9.42 15.55 37.92
C HIS A 24 8.72 14.23 38.21
N GLU A 25 8.41 14.00 39.48
CA GLU A 25 8.01 12.78 40.21
C GLU A 25 7.03 11.78 39.55
N ASN A 26 6.54 12.05 38.34
CA ASN A 26 5.83 11.10 37.48
C ASN A 26 6.59 10.87 36.16
N SER A 27 7.60 9.99 36.22
CA SER A 27 8.45 9.35 35.19
C SER A 27 7.93 9.26 33.73
N THR A 28 7.61 10.39 33.11
CA THR A 28 7.05 10.46 31.75
C THR A 28 7.94 11.37 30.90
N ILE A 29 8.44 10.85 29.77
CA ILE A 29 9.18 11.64 28.78
C ILE A 29 8.20 12.64 28.16
N THR A 30 8.27 13.91 28.60
CA THR A 30 7.45 14.99 28.07
C THR A 30 8.32 15.88 27.18
N PHE A 31 7.95 16.01 25.91
CA PHE A 31 8.65 16.84 24.94
C PHE A 31 8.07 18.26 24.97
N LEU A 32 8.89 19.27 25.29
CA LEU A 32 8.53 20.67 25.18
C LEU A 32 9.19 21.25 23.92
N PHE A 33 8.38 21.60 22.92
CA PHE A 33 8.81 22.31 21.71
C PHE A 33 8.25 23.74 21.72
N PRO A 34 8.89 24.70 22.41
CA PRO A 34 8.32 26.01 22.67
C PRO A 34 8.13 26.90 21.42
N GLU A 35 8.67 26.55 20.24
CA GLU A 35 8.72 27.47 19.08
C GLU A 35 8.16 26.94 17.75
N TYR A 36 7.55 25.75 17.68
CA TYR A 36 7.07 25.20 16.40
C TYR A 36 5.69 24.53 16.48
N LYS A 37 4.69 25.11 15.81
CA LYS A 37 3.41 24.46 15.47
C LYS A 37 3.64 23.38 14.40
N LYS A 38 4.24 22.26 14.79
CA LYS A 38 4.41 21.08 13.93
C LYS A 38 3.83 19.85 14.65
N ASP A 39 3.19 18.97 13.90
CA ASP A 39 2.70 17.69 14.41
C ASP A 39 3.89 16.73 14.63
N TRP A 40 4.08 16.31 15.89
CA TRP A 40 5.16 15.42 16.31
C TRP A 40 4.65 14.04 16.76
N SER A 41 3.36 13.75 16.59
CA SER A 41 2.74 12.50 17.07
C SER A 41 3.33 11.23 16.44
N ASP A 42 3.92 11.36 15.25
CA ASP A 42 4.57 10.26 14.52
C ASP A 42 6.06 10.12 14.85
N HIS A 43 6.60 10.84 15.83
CA HIS A 43 8.04 10.77 16.16
C HIS A 43 8.30 9.98 17.43
N ALA A 44 9.38 9.20 17.40
CA ALA A 44 9.88 8.47 18.56
C ALA A 44 11.40 8.59 18.66
N LEU A 45 11.93 8.17 19.82
CA LEU A 45 13.36 8.13 20.08
C LEU A 45 13.94 6.78 19.64
N TRP A 46 14.91 6.85 18.73
CA TRP A 46 15.71 5.73 18.28
C TRP A 46 17.11 5.82 18.89
N TRP A 47 17.64 4.69 19.38
CA TRP A 47 19.01 4.61 19.87
C TRP A 47 19.89 3.83 18.89
N PRO A 48 20.67 4.50 18.02
CA PRO A 48 21.47 3.85 17.00
C PRO A 48 22.52 2.88 17.54
N THR A 49 23.22 3.25 18.62
CA THR A 49 24.30 2.43 19.20
C THR A 49 23.79 1.09 19.74
N ARG A 50 22.58 1.09 20.31
CA ARG A 50 21.92 -0.13 20.79
C ARG A 50 20.96 -0.73 19.76
N ASN A 51 20.80 -0.08 18.61
CA ASN A 51 19.90 -0.43 17.52
C ASN A 51 18.52 -0.84 18.04
N LYS A 52 17.87 0.03 18.85
CA LYS A 52 16.56 -0.21 19.47
C LYS A 52 15.73 1.07 19.58
N TRP A 53 14.42 0.91 19.58
CA TRP A 53 13.48 2.00 19.88
C TRP A 53 13.30 2.20 21.39
N LEU A 54 13.10 3.46 21.81
CA LEU A 54 12.70 3.82 23.16
C LEU A 54 11.20 4.08 23.19
N SER A 55 10.42 3.03 22.92
CA SER A 55 8.97 3.12 22.65
C SER A 55 8.08 3.00 23.88
N ARG A 56 8.62 2.69 25.08
CA ARG A 56 7.81 2.52 26.29
C ARG A 56 7.71 3.84 27.07
N PRO A 57 6.58 4.54 27.02
CA PRO A 57 6.44 5.91 27.56
C PRO A 57 6.57 5.99 29.10
N LYS A 58 6.41 4.86 29.81
CA LYS A 58 6.50 4.78 31.27
C LYS A 58 7.89 4.41 31.79
N HIS A 59 8.84 4.10 30.90
CA HIS A 59 10.19 3.75 31.31
C HIS A 59 11.06 4.99 31.42
N THR A 60 11.87 5.05 32.48
CA THR A 60 12.89 6.10 32.61
C THR A 60 14.06 5.84 31.66
N LEU A 61 14.79 6.90 31.30
CA LEU A 61 16.03 6.75 30.52
C LEU A 61 17.04 5.83 31.22
N ASP A 62 17.08 5.86 32.55
CA ASP A 62 17.93 5.00 33.38
C ASP A 62 17.53 3.52 33.27
N GLN A 63 16.23 3.22 33.27
CA GLN A 63 15.74 1.85 33.01
C GLN A 63 16.09 1.35 31.60
N TYR A 64 16.26 2.25 30.64
CA TYR A 64 16.78 1.92 29.31
C TYR A 64 18.31 1.78 29.26
N GLY A 65 19.01 2.23 30.31
CA GLY A 65 20.46 2.31 30.40
C GLY A 65 21.07 3.46 29.60
N VAL A 66 20.31 4.52 29.33
CA VAL A 66 20.75 5.69 28.54
C VAL A 66 21.54 6.63 29.45
N HIS A 67 22.80 6.89 29.09
CA HIS A 67 23.72 7.78 29.81
C HIS A 67 24.01 9.04 28.98
N ALA A 68 24.77 10.00 29.54
CA ALA A 68 25.03 11.30 28.92
C ALA A 68 25.80 11.24 27.58
N ASP A 69 26.51 10.14 27.32
CA ASP A 69 27.25 9.87 26.09
C ASP A 69 26.38 9.22 24.99
N ALA A 70 25.15 8.84 25.30
CA ALA A 70 24.25 8.19 24.35
C ALA A 70 23.68 9.20 23.33
N ALA A 71 24.04 9.02 22.06
CA ALA A 71 23.39 9.73 20.97
C ALA A 71 22.03 9.09 20.64
N LEU A 72 20.95 9.85 20.79
CA LEU A 72 19.59 9.44 20.43
C LEU A 72 19.11 10.23 19.22
N HIS A 73 18.36 9.56 18.34
CA HIS A 73 17.74 10.17 17.18
C HIS A 73 16.25 10.35 17.42
N PHE A 74 15.76 11.58 17.36
CA PHE A 74 14.33 11.85 17.30
C PHE A 74 13.89 11.80 15.83
N THR A 75 13.12 10.78 15.46
CA THR A 75 12.87 10.45 14.05
C THR A 75 11.43 9.94 13.87
N PRO A 76 10.80 10.16 12.71
CA PRO A 76 9.46 9.64 12.45
C PRO A 76 9.47 8.10 12.48
N MET A 77 8.42 7.51 13.05
CA MET A 77 8.20 6.07 13.08
C MET A 77 7.76 5.57 11.71
N HIS A 78 6.86 6.30 11.02
CA HIS A 78 6.47 5.96 9.66
C HIS A 78 7.51 6.44 8.65
N LYS A 79 8.08 5.48 7.92
CA LYS A 79 9.17 5.71 6.97
C LYS A 79 8.80 5.15 5.60
N PRO A 80 9.24 5.79 4.51
CA PRO A 80 9.02 5.28 3.16
C PRO A 80 9.79 3.97 2.97
N LEU A 81 9.17 2.99 2.35
CA LEU A 81 9.76 1.71 1.99
C LEU A 81 9.28 1.29 0.60
N ARG A 82 10.18 0.71 -0.20
CA ARG A 82 9.85 0.08 -1.48
C ARG A 82 9.57 -1.40 -1.23
N ILE A 83 8.39 -1.88 -1.60
CA ILE A 83 8.02 -3.29 -1.45
C ILE A 83 7.85 -3.90 -2.83
N GLN A 84 8.56 -4.99 -3.08
CA GLN A 84 8.27 -5.87 -4.20
C GLN A 84 7.17 -6.85 -3.79
N LEU A 85 6.08 -6.87 -4.55
CA LEU A 85 4.98 -7.80 -4.37
C LEU A 85 5.32 -9.17 -4.99
N PRO A 86 4.56 -10.22 -4.65
CA PRO A 86 4.72 -11.55 -5.26
C PRO A 86 4.67 -11.57 -6.78
N ASP A 87 3.85 -10.72 -7.39
CA ASP A 87 3.73 -10.50 -8.84
C ASP A 87 4.89 -9.69 -9.48
N LEU A 88 5.92 -9.37 -8.69
CA LEU A 88 7.11 -8.60 -9.06
C LEU A 88 6.90 -7.10 -9.29
N ARG A 89 5.70 -6.57 -9.06
CA ARG A 89 5.48 -5.12 -9.04
C ARG A 89 6.12 -4.49 -7.81
N TYR A 90 6.57 -3.25 -7.97
CA TYR A 90 7.03 -2.45 -6.85
C TYR A 90 5.95 -1.46 -6.43
N ILE A 91 5.73 -1.37 -5.13
CA ILE A 91 4.90 -0.36 -4.52
C ILE A 91 5.75 0.48 -3.56
N HIS A 92 5.45 1.77 -3.50
CA HIS A 92 6.01 2.67 -2.50
C HIS A 92 4.96 2.89 -1.41
N CYS A 93 5.31 2.56 -0.17
CA CYS A 93 4.39 2.70 0.95
C CYS A 93 5.12 3.31 2.15
N LYS A 94 4.35 3.88 3.09
CA LYS A 94 4.87 4.28 4.40
C LYS A 94 4.50 3.21 5.40
N ILE A 95 5.49 2.67 6.10
CA ILE A 95 5.30 1.64 7.13
C ILE A 95 5.87 2.15 8.44
N ASP A 96 5.26 1.74 9.54
CA ASP A 96 5.76 1.97 10.88
C ASP A 96 6.99 1.08 11.15
N PHE A 97 8.15 1.71 11.33
CA PHE A 97 9.43 1.04 11.58
C PHE A 97 9.66 0.73 13.06
N SER A 98 8.75 1.13 13.95
CA SER A 98 8.86 0.99 15.41
C SER A 98 8.12 -0.20 16.00
N ILE A 99 7.14 -0.73 15.26
CA ILE A 99 6.39 -1.95 15.61
C ILE A 99 7.09 -3.19 15.11
N ASP A 100 6.74 -4.35 15.66
CA ASP A 100 7.24 -5.63 15.19
C ASP A 100 6.85 -5.90 13.73
N THR A 101 7.68 -6.69 13.05
CA THR A 101 7.54 -6.95 11.62
C THR A 101 6.22 -7.65 11.30
N PHE A 102 5.73 -8.51 12.20
CA PHE A 102 4.42 -9.16 12.03
C PHE A 102 3.29 -8.13 11.98
N SER A 103 3.24 -7.21 12.92
CA SER A 103 2.25 -6.14 13.00
C SER A 103 2.35 -5.20 11.79
N ALA A 104 3.56 -4.90 11.33
CA ALA A 104 3.78 -4.15 10.09
C ALA A 104 3.23 -4.89 8.86
N VAL A 105 3.43 -6.21 8.76
CA VAL A 105 2.85 -7.05 7.70
C VAL A 105 1.33 -7.07 7.77
N VAL A 106 0.74 -7.19 8.96
CA VAL A 106 -0.72 -7.13 9.15
C VAL A 106 -1.29 -5.81 8.62
N GLN A 107 -0.66 -4.68 8.95
CA GLN A 107 -1.08 -3.37 8.45
C GLN A 107 -0.94 -3.24 6.93
N LEU A 108 0.18 -3.73 6.38
CA LEU A 108 0.44 -3.75 4.95
C LEU A 108 -0.59 -4.61 4.20
N CYS A 109 -0.76 -5.87 4.57
CA CYS A 109 -1.73 -6.79 3.95
C CYS A 109 -3.16 -6.24 4.03
N LYS A 110 -3.53 -5.61 5.16
CA LYS A 110 -4.83 -4.93 5.27
C LYS A 110 -5.00 -3.81 4.26
N SER A 111 -3.95 -3.03 3.99
CA SER A 111 -3.99 -1.97 2.96
C SER A 111 -4.04 -2.53 1.53
N LEU A 112 -3.45 -3.70 1.30
CA LEU A 112 -3.43 -4.39 0.01
C LEU A 112 -4.67 -5.27 -0.23
N GLY A 113 -5.57 -5.40 0.74
CA GLY A 113 -6.74 -6.30 0.62
C GLY A 113 -6.41 -7.79 0.70
N ILE A 114 -5.26 -8.16 1.29
CA ILE A 114 -4.84 -9.56 1.46
C ILE A 114 -5.32 -10.06 2.83
N ARG A 115 -6.19 -11.08 2.85
CA ARG A 115 -6.59 -11.80 4.07
C ARG A 115 -5.45 -12.70 4.56
N HIS A 116 -5.56 -13.19 5.81
CA HIS A 116 -4.61 -14.12 6.42
C HIS A 116 -3.14 -13.65 6.35
N PRO A 117 -2.82 -12.45 6.88
CA PRO A 117 -1.46 -11.90 6.86
C PRO A 117 -0.43 -12.79 7.57
N GLU A 118 -0.86 -13.71 8.44
CA GLU A 118 -0.02 -14.70 9.11
C GLU A 118 0.72 -15.66 8.18
N GLU A 119 0.27 -15.80 6.93
CA GLU A 119 0.90 -16.62 5.91
C GLU A 119 2.06 -15.89 5.22
N LEU A 120 2.13 -14.56 5.35
CA LEU A 120 3.08 -13.70 4.67
C LEU A 120 4.14 -13.13 5.63
N SER A 121 5.27 -12.72 5.06
CA SER A 121 6.29 -11.98 5.79
C SER A 121 7.14 -11.14 4.84
N LEU A 122 8.05 -10.36 5.40
CA LEU A 122 9.01 -9.55 4.66
C LEU A 122 10.37 -10.23 4.62
N CYS A 123 11.05 -10.14 3.48
CA CYS A 123 12.43 -10.56 3.33
C CYS A 123 13.26 -9.55 2.54
N TYR A 124 14.58 -9.59 2.73
CA TYR A 124 15.52 -8.86 1.89
C TYR A 124 15.57 -9.47 0.48
N PRO A 125 15.62 -8.64 -0.58
CA PRO A 125 15.94 -9.13 -1.91
C PRO A 125 17.34 -9.74 -1.90
N LEU A 126 17.46 -10.94 -2.45
CA LEU A 126 18.73 -11.67 -2.48
C LEU A 126 19.50 -11.36 -3.77
N GLU A 127 20.82 -11.27 -3.66
CA GLU A 127 21.74 -11.22 -4.79
C GLU A 127 22.31 -12.62 -5.07
N PRO A 128 22.82 -12.88 -6.29
CA PRO A 128 23.47 -14.16 -6.63
C PRO A 128 24.64 -14.53 -5.70
N SER A 129 25.27 -13.55 -5.07
CA SER A 129 26.36 -13.73 -4.09
C SER A 129 25.88 -14.46 -2.82
N HIS A 130 24.63 -14.21 -2.39
CA HIS A 130 24.04 -14.81 -1.20
C HIS A 130 23.78 -16.32 -1.35
N LEU A 131 23.68 -16.82 -2.59
CA LEU A 131 23.51 -18.25 -2.85
C LEU A 131 24.84 -19.02 -2.79
N LYS A 132 25.97 -18.35 -3.01
CA LYS A 132 27.28 -19.00 -3.11
C LYS A 132 28.01 -19.15 -1.78
N GLN A 133 27.70 -18.30 -0.80
CA GLN A 133 28.42 -18.24 0.48
C GLN A 133 27.45 -18.30 1.67
N ASN A 134 27.94 -18.78 2.83
CA ASN A 134 27.15 -18.76 4.06
C ASN A 134 26.94 -17.30 4.50
N TYR A 135 25.69 -16.92 4.72
CA TYR A 135 25.28 -15.56 5.04
C TYR A 135 25.86 -15.02 6.35
N GLN A 136 26.20 -15.90 7.30
CA GLN A 136 26.93 -15.51 8.52
C GLN A 136 28.29 -14.88 8.19
N ASN A 137 29.01 -15.44 7.21
CA ASN A 137 30.30 -14.92 6.75
C ASN A 137 30.15 -13.57 6.02
N LEU A 138 29.01 -13.32 5.34
CA LEU A 138 28.72 -12.02 4.71
C LEU A 138 28.35 -10.93 5.72
N LYS A 139 27.58 -11.26 6.77
CA LYS A 139 27.27 -10.32 7.86
C LYS A 139 28.54 -9.86 8.58
N GLU A 140 29.47 -10.77 8.84
CA GLU A 140 30.78 -10.44 9.41
C GLU A 140 31.64 -9.57 8.47
N ALA A 141 31.67 -9.87 7.17
CA ALA A 141 32.39 -9.06 6.18
C ALA A 141 31.82 -7.63 6.04
N LYS A 142 30.48 -7.46 6.10
CA LYS A 142 29.84 -6.13 6.12
C LYS A 142 30.06 -5.39 7.45
N ARG A 143 30.08 -6.11 8.58
CA ARG A 143 30.40 -5.56 9.90
C ARG A 143 31.82 -4.99 9.95
N ILE A 144 32.80 -5.71 9.41
CA ILE A 144 34.21 -5.26 9.34
C ILE A 144 34.38 -4.05 8.41
N LYS A 145 33.70 -4.04 7.25
CA LYS A 145 33.71 -2.89 6.32
C LYS A 145 33.06 -1.62 6.88
N SER A 146 32.06 -1.74 7.76
CA SER A 146 31.42 -0.58 8.40
C SER A 146 32.25 0.05 9.52
N SER A 147 33.25 -0.67 10.05
CA SER A 147 34.12 -0.22 11.16
C SER A 147 35.45 0.39 10.71
N GLN A 148 35.81 0.27 9.44
CA GLN A 148 37.07 0.79 8.90
C GLN A 148 36.79 2.03 8.05
N PRO A 149 37.45 3.17 8.28
CA PRO A 149 37.42 4.27 7.31
C PRO A 149 37.98 3.77 5.97
N PRO A 150 37.57 4.36 4.83
CA PRO A 150 38.15 4.00 3.55
C PRO A 150 39.63 4.35 3.57
N ASP A 151 40.50 3.35 3.71
CA ASP A 151 41.94 3.50 3.55
C ASP A 151 42.21 3.85 2.09
N THR A 152 42.28 5.15 1.82
CA THR A 152 42.94 5.70 0.65
C THR A 152 44.44 5.48 0.86
N ASN A 153 44.96 4.28 0.55
CA ASN A 153 46.35 4.00 0.13
C ASN A 153 46.76 2.53 0.35
N THR A 154 46.16 1.58 -0.38
CA THR A 154 46.79 0.26 -0.55
C THR A 154 46.63 -0.24 -1.98
N PHE A 155 47.50 0.24 -2.86
CA PHE A 155 47.85 -0.43 -4.13
C PHE A 155 48.75 -1.64 -3.80
N ILE A 156 48.18 -2.69 -3.22
CA ILE A 156 48.80 -4.01 -3.20
C ILE A 156 47.73 -5.02 -3.59
N ALA A 157 47.94 -5.67 -4.73
CA ALA A 157 47.12 -6.77 -5.21
C ALA A 157 47.17 -7.91 -4.18
N ALA A 158 46.10 -8.04 -3.39
CA ALA A 158 45.88 -9.22 -2.56
C ALA A 158 45.48 -10.38 -3.48
N THR A 159 46.47 -11.15 -3.91
CA THR A 159 46.34 -12.47 -4.51
C THR A 159 45.43 -13.31 -3.62
N ARG A 160 44.32 -13.82 -4.17
CA ARG A 160 43.41 -14.75 -3.50
C ARG A 160 44.20 -15.98 -3.03
N GLY A 161 44.42 -16.08 -1.72
CA GLY A 161 44.90 -17.30 -1.09
C GLY A 161 43.80 -18.36 -1.16
N SER A 162 44.00 -19.35 -2.02
CA SER A 162 43.26 -20.61 -1.96
C SER A 162 43.81 -21.44 -0.80
N SER A 163 42.99 -21.69 0.21
CA SER A 163 43.19 -22.82 1.09
C SER A 163 42.72 -24.10 0.38
N ASN A 164 43.54 -25.14 0.47
CA ASN A 164 43.32 -26.54 0.09
C ASN A 164 43.76 -26.95 -1.32
N SER A 165 45.02 -27.38 -1.44
CA SER A 165 45.35 -28.73 -1.94
C SER A 165 46.84 -29.01 -1.75
N LEU A 166 47.17 -29.99 -0.92
CA LEU A 166 48.49 -30.61 -0.88
C LEU A 166 48.61 -31.50 -2.11
N ASP A 167 49.55 -31.24 -3.02
CA ASP A 167 50.45 -32.27 -3.56
C ASP A 167 51.41 -31.73 -4.64
N ARG A 168 52.62 -32.29 -4.59
CA ARG A 168 53.71 -32.31 -5.59
C ARG A 168 54.72 -31.15 -5.66
N SER A 169 55.94 -31.58 -5.32
CA SER A 169 57.26 -30.96 -5.43
C SER A 169 57.84 -30.99 -6.85
N ASN A 170 58.83 -30.09 -7.04
CA ASN A 170 59.85 -29.93 -8.11
C ASN A 170 59.58 -28.87 -9.20
N GLY A 171 60.35 -27.76 -9.14
CA GLY A 171 60.52 -26.72 -10.20
C GLY A 171 61.60 -27.08 -11.24
N PRO A 172 62.28 -26.13 -11.95
CA PRO A 172 62.17 -24.66 -11.92
C PRO A 172 62.27 -23.90 -13.29
N CYS A 173 62.21 -22.55 -13.22
CA CYS A 173 62.83 -21.51 -14.09
C CYS A 173 62.02 -20.78 -15.21
N PRO A 174 62.37 -19.49 -15.55
CA PRO A 174 61.42 -18.44 -15.97
C PRO A 174 61.64 -17.85 -17.38
N ALA A 175 60.62 -17.16 -17.95
CA ALA A 175 60.79 -16.28 -19.12
C ALA A 175 59.69 -15.17 -19.20
N THR A 176 60.12 -13.92 -19.35
CA THR A 176 59.40 -12.70 -19.83
C THR A 176 58.99 -12.80 -21.31
N PRO A 177 57.94 -12.11 -21.88
CA PRO A 177 57.91 -10.65 -22.24
C PRO A 177 56.46 -10.03 -22.36
N PRO A 178 56.09 -9.05 -23.25
CA PRO A 178 56.33 -7.58 -23.38
C PRO A 178 55.02 -6.68 -23.32
N PRO A 179 55.02 -5.33 -23.56
CA PRO A 179 53.88 -4.40 -23.29
C PRO A 179 52.95 -4.09 -24.50
N PRO A 180 51.80 -3.38 -24.32
CA PRO A 180 50.67 -3.43 -25.27
C PRO A 180 50.67 -2.31 -26.33
N ARG A 181 50.05 -2.60 -27.49
CA ARG A 181 49.76 -1.65 -28.57
C ARG A 181 48.28 -1.22 -28.58
N SER A 182 48.08 0.07 -28.80
CA SER A 182 46.82 0.77 -29.03
C SER A 182 46.19 0.40 -30.38
N LEU A 183 44.85 0.34 -30.44
CA LEU A 183 44.09 0.35 -31.70
C LEU A 183 42.87 1.28 -31.57
N SER A 184 42.92 2.35 -32.35
CA SER A 184 41.82 3.21 -32.79
C SER A 184 41.05 2.54 -33.94
N ALA A 185 39.72 2.71 -33.98
CA ALA A 185 38.88 2.28 -35.11
C ALA A 185 37.85 3.37 -35.49
N THR A 186 37.81 3.67 -36.78
CA THR A 186 36.84 4.51 -37.51
C THR A 186 35.71 3.64 -38.12
N PRO A 187 34.57 4.23 -38.55
CA PRO A 187 33.35 3.49 -38.89
C PRO A 187 33.17 3.27 -40.40
N VAL A 188 32.43 2.20 -40.77
CA VAL A 188 31.90 2.00 -42.14
C VAL A 188 30.46 1.50 -42.09
N ALA A 189 29.63 2.15 -42.89
CA ALA A 189 28.23 1.85 -43.15
C ALA A 189 28.06 0.80 -44.27
N SER A 190 26.94 0.07 -44.27
CA SER A 190 26.29 -0.44 -45.50
C SER A 190 24.88 -0.98 -45.19
N GLN A 191 24.00 -0.83 -46.17
CA GLN A 191 22.55 -0.94 -46.17
C GLN A 191 21.98 -2.33 -46.56
N GLN A 192 20.62 -2.39 -46.55
CA GLN A 192 19.65 -3.24 -47.30
C GLN A 192 19.03 -4.39 -46.51
N ASN A 193 17.75 -4.75 -46.67
CA ASN A 193 16.49 -4.11 -47.09
C ASN A 193 15.37 -5.14 -46.76
N GLY A 194 14.14 -4.72 -46.46
CA GLY A 194 12.93 -5.57 -46.66
C GLY A 194 11.88 -5.73 -45.54
N THR A 195 10.97 -4.74 -45.43
CA THR A 195 9.48 -4.86 -45.55
C THR A 195 8.73 -5.95 -44.74
N LEU A 196 7.81 -5.62 -43.82
CA LEU A 196 6.45 -5.09 -44.10
C LEU A 196 5.78 -4.40 -42.87
N ARG A 197 5.18 -3.21 -43.12
CA ARG A 197 3.92 -2.57 -42.61
C ARG A 197 3.33 -3.08 -41.27
N ARG A 198 3.03 -2.31 -40.20
CA ARG A 198 2.53 -0.95 -39.90
C ARG A 198 1.08 -0.61 -40.35
N TYR A 199 0.14 -0.69 -39.39
CA TYR A 199 -0.97 0.22 -39.02
C TYR A 199 -1.32 -0.19 -37.56
N GLY A 200 -1.29 0.62 -36.51
CA GLY A 200 -1.79 1.99 -36.29
C GLY A 200 -3.04 1.86 -35.40
N ASP A 201 -3.31 2.64 -34.36
CA ASP A 201 -2.63 3.70 -33.62
C ASP A 201 -3.54 3.97 -32.41
N THR A 202 -2.97 4.16 -31.21
CA THR A 202 -3.40 5.09 -30.13
C THR A 202 -2.63 4.75 -28.86
N ALA A 203 -1.41 5.27 -28.76
CA ALA A 203 -0.66 5.37 -27.50
C ALA A 203 -0.28 6.84 -27.27
N LEU A 204 -0.65 7.37 -26.10
CA LEU A 204 -0.17 8.64 -25.53
C LEU A 204 0.33 8.34 -24.10
N PRO A 205 1.30 9.08 -23.56
CA PRO A 205 2.67 8.59 -23.54
C PRO A 205 3.24 8.46 -22.12
N SER A 206 4.02 7.39 -21.93
CA SER A 206 4.94 7.22 -20.81
C SER A 206 6.03 8.28 -20.86
N LYS A 207 6.02 9.21 -19.91
CA LYS A 207 7.07 10.21 -19.70
C LYS A 207 7.93 9.79 -18.53
N TYR A 208 9.05 9.12 -18.77
CA TYR A 208 10.34 9.32 -18.08
C TYR A 208 11.44 8.66 -18.91
N SER A 209 12.22 9.46 -19.63
CA SER A 209 13.55 9.07 -20.10
C SER A 209 14.46 10.29 -19.99
N THR A 210 15.43 10.17 -19.10
CA THR A 210 16.51 11.12 -18.87
C THR A 210 17.57 10.94 -19.95
N GLN A 211 17.71 11.92 -20.85
CA GLN A 211 18.96 12.11 -21.59
C GLN A 211 19.46 13.54 -21.34
N SER A 212 20.69 13.57 -20.86
CA SER A 212 21.58 14.72 -20.75
C SER A 212 21.94 15.26 -22.12
N ASP A 213 21.81 16.56 -22.31
CA ASP A 213 22.76 17.32 -23.15
C ASP A 213 22.79 18.78 -22.70
N GLY A 214 24.01 19.31 -22.64
CA GLY A 214 24.30 20.64 -22.14
C GLY A 214 24.04 21.73 -23.17
N SER A 215 23.46 22.84 -22.73
CA SER A 215 23.76 24.15 -23.30
C SER A 215 23.37 25.25 -22.31
N SER A 216 24.29 26.19 -22.17
CA SER A 216 24.24 27.42 -21.39
C SER A 216 23.34 28.47 -22.05
N ASP A 217 22.38 29.05 -21.32
CA ASP A 217 22.36 30.48 -20.97
C ASP A 217 21.20 30.83 -20.01
N GLY A 218 21.38 31.89 -19.22
CA GLY A 218 20.62 32.18 -18.00
C GLY A 218 19.23 32.84 -18.14
N GLY A 219 18.48 32.83 -17.02
CA GLY A 219 17.25 33.63 -16.85
C GLY A 219 16.27 33.05 -15.82
N TYR A 220 16.33 33.56 -14.59
CA TYR A 220 15.59 33.14 -13.40
C TYR A 220 14.07 33.36 -13.45
N CYS A 221 13.28 32.35 -13.06
CA CYS A 221 12.24 32.41 -12.00
C CYS A 221 11.31 31.21 -12.11
N SER A 222 11.58 30.14 -11.36
CA SER A 222 10.62 29.05 -11.12
C SER A 222 10.51 28.83 -9.62
N THR A 223 9.30 29.09 -9.12
CA THR A 223 8.83 28.76 -7.78
C THR A 223 9.15 27.31 -7.42
N PRO A 224 9.69 27.01 -6.22
CA PRO A 224 10.03 25.64 -5.84
C PRO A 224 8.74 24.84 -5.53
N PRO A 225 8.63 23.57 -5.95
CA PRO A 225 7.49 22.72 -5.58
C PRO A 225 7.54 22.46 -4.07
N ARG A 226 6.53 22.94 -3.33
CA ARG A 226 6.31 22.57 -1.94
C ARG A 226 5.77 21.13 -1.87
N ALA A 227 6.49 20.31 -1.12
CA ALA A 227 6.00 19.18 -0.33
C ALA A 227 5.07 18.15 -1.03
N ALA A 228 5.68 17.19 -1.73
CA ALA A 228 5.11 15.88 -1.96
C ALA A 228 5.06 15.09 -0.64
N SER A 229 4.08 15.39 0.22
CA SER A 229 3.88 14.66 1.48
C SER A 229 2.41 14.44 1.78
N LEU A 230 1.72 13.66 0.94
CA LEU A 230 0.54 12.87 1.36
C LEU A 230 0.12 11.76 0.34
N ASP A 231 0.57 11.82 -0.92
CA ASP A 231 0.02 10.99 -2.03
C ASP A 231 0.43 9.50 -2.09
N ALA A 232 1.35 9.04 -1.24
CA ALA A 232 1.87 7.67 -1.35
C ALA A 232 0.88 6.58 -0.90
N LEU A 233 -0.09 6.91 -0.03
CA LEU A 233 -1.08 5.94 0.44
C LEU A 233 -2.29 5.82 -0.50
N ASP A 234 -2.61 6.91 -1.20
CA ASP A 234 -3.74 6.97 -2.15
C ASP A 234 -3.42 6.20 -3.45
N SER A 235 -2.14 6.17 -3.82
CA SER A 235 -1.63 5.40 -4.97
C SER A 235 -1.82 3.88 -4.82
N LEU A 236 -1.96 3.34 -3.61
CA LEU A 236 -2.21 1.91 -3.37
C LEU A 236 -3.67 1.52 -3.59
N GLY A 237 -4.61 2.47 -3.42
CA GLY A 237 -6.05 2.20 -3.59
C GLY A 237 -6.45 1.98 -5.05
N ASN A 238 -5.67 2.50 -5.99
CA ASN A 238 -5.94 2.42 -7.43
C ASN A 238 -5.19 1.28 -8.14
N LEU A 239 -4.31 0.53 -7.44
CA LEU A 239 -3.69 -0.67 -8.01
C LEU A 239 -4.63 -1.86 -7.86
N SER A 240 -5.21 -2.33 -8.97
CA SER A 240 -5.80 -3.67 -8.98
C SER A 240 -4.69 -4.70 -8.75
N LEU A 241 -4.77 -5.38 -7.60
CA LEU A 241 -3.92 -6.52 -7.26
C LEU A 241 -4.65 -7.85 -7.47
N ALA A 242 -5.93 -7.81 -7.87
CA ALA A 242 -6.69 -8.98 -8.29
C ALA A 242 -6.18 -9.53 -9.63
N ASP A 243 -5.65 -8.65 -10.48
CA ASP A 243 -4.98 -9.00 -11.72
C ASP A 243 -3.53 -8.51 -11.72
N SER A 244 -2.67 -9.21 -12.45
CA SER A 244 -1.26 -8.87 -12.62
C SER A 244 -0.99 -8.47 -14.07
N PRO A 245 -0.08 -7.50 -14.33
CA PRO A 245 0.36 -7.21 -15.69
C PRO A 245 1.00 -8.46 -16.32
N MET A 246 0.76 -8.66 -17.62
CA MET A 246 1.28 -9.83 -18.35
C MET A 246 2.81 -9.88 -18.33
N GLU A 247 3.46 -8.73 -18.50
CA GLU A 247 4.91 -8.61 -18.42
C GLU A 247 5.33 -7.76 -17.21
N PRO A 248 6.14 -8.33 -16.30
CA PRO A 248 6.76 -7.54 -15.25
C PRO A 248 7.89 -6.67 -15.81
N ASP A 249 8.21 -5.61 -15.09
CA ASP A 249 9.30 -4.68 -15.43
C ASP A 249 10.64 -5.40 -15.63
N SER A 250 11.47 -4.94 -16.57
CA SER A 250 12.72 -5.61 -16.97
C SER A 250 13.69 -5.77 -15.79
N GLN A 251 13.79 -4.73 -14.96
CA GLN A 251 14.59 -4.74 -13.73
C GLN A 251 14.14 -5.85 -12.75
N SER A 252 12.82 -6.06 -12.62
CA SER A 252 12.29 -7.09 -11.74
C SER A 252 12.67 -8.50 -12.21
N ARG A 253 12.66 -8.74 -13.53
CA ARG A 253 13.02 -10.04 -14.11
C ARG A 253 14.50 -10.37 -13.92
N GLU A 254 15.37 -9.38 -14.08
CA GLU A 254 16.83 -9.56 -13.90
C GLU A 254 17.23 -9.85 -12.45
N SER A 255 16.41 -9.43 -11.48
CA SER A 255 16.64 -9.69 -10.06
C SER A 255 16.28 -11.12 -9.61
N LEU A 256 15.61 -11.90 -10.46
CA LEU A 256 15.19 -13.26 -10.14
C LEU A 256 16.40 -14.20 -10.09
N LEU A 257 16.44 -15.03 -9.06
CA LEU A 257 17.51 -16.01 -8.86
C LEU A 257 17.05 -17.40 -9.28
N THR A 258 17.95 -18.14 -9.93
CA THR A 258 17.72 -19.54 -10.33
C THR A 258 18.64 -20.45 -9.52
N PRO A 259 18.21 -20.99 -8.38
CA PRO A 259 19.04 -21.89 -7.57
C PRO A 259 19.24 -23.25 -8.26
N LYS A 260 20.49 -23.67 -8.41
CA LYS A 260 20.87 -24.89 -9.14
C LYS A 260 21.07 -26.12 -8.26
N SER A 261 21.24 -25.92 -6.96
CA SER A 261 21.47 -27.00 -6.00
C SER A 261 20.55 -26.88 -4.80
N LEU A 262 20.34 -27.99 -4.07
CA LEU A 262 19.59 -27.98 -2.81
C LEU A 262 20.17 -27.00 -1.79
N MET A 263 21.50 -26.82 -1.78
CA MET A 263 22.18 -25.85 -0.93
C MET A 263 21.80 -24.40 -1.29
N GLU A 264 21.78 -24.08 -2.59
CA GLU A 264 21.36 -22.76 -3.06
C GLU A 264 19.88 -22.51 -2.76
N ARG A 265 19.01 -23.52 -2.93
CA ARG A 265 17.59 -23.44 -2.54
C ARG A 265 17.42 -23.19 -1.04
N ALA A 266 18.17 -23.89 -0.19
CA ALA A 266 18.14 -23.65 1.25
C ALA A 266 18.54 -22.20 1.59
N ARG A 267 19.52 -21.64 0.88
CA ARG A 267 19.99 -20.26 1.05
C ARG A 267 19.00 -19.19 0.59
N MET A 268 17.98 -19.53 -0.21
CA MET A 268 16.88 -18.61 -0.54
C MET A 268 16.11 -18.14 0.71
N ASN A 269 16.19 -18.89 1.81
CA ASN A 269 15.48 -18.56 3.05
C ASN A 269 16.25 -17.61 3.98
N VAL A 270 17.44 -17.14 3.60
CA VAL A 270 18.29 -16.38 4.54
C VAL A 270 17.88 -14.92 4.70
N GLY A 271 17.06 -14.41 3.78
CA GLY A 271 16.62 -13.02 3.75
C GLY A 271 15.44 -12.70 4.66
N TRP A 272 14.78 -13.69 5.28
CA TRP A 272 13.58 -13.47 6.09
C TRP A 272 13.86 -12.57 7.29
N LEU A 273 13.00 -11.58 7.49
CA LEU A 273 12.97 -10.79 8.71
C LEU A 273 12.42 -11.62 9.87
N ASP A 274 12.92 -11.32 11.06
CA ASP A 274 12.38 -11.78 12.34
C ASP A 274 11.05 -11.05 12.60
N SER A 275 9.97 -11.82 12.68
CA SER A 275 8.62 -11.32 12.93
C SER A 275 8.45 -10.61 14.27
N SER A 276 9.32 -10.89 15.25
CA SER A 276 9.24 -10.36 16.62
C SER A 276 9.98 -9.04 16.83
N LEU A 277 10.88 -8.69 15.91
CA LEU A 277 11.65 -7.45 15.95
C LEU A 277 11.05 -6.40 15.04
N SER A 278 11.29 -5.13 15.37
CA SER A 278 10.90 -4.04 14.49
C SER A 278 11.73 -4.00 13.21
N ILE A 279 11.20 -3.36 12.17
CA ILE A 279 11.86 -3.24 10.87
C ILE A 279 13.22 -2.54 11.01
N MET A 280 13.29 -1.47 11.82
CA MET A 280 14.53 -0.69 11.99
C MET A 280 15.63 -1.44 12.76
N GLU A 281 15.23 -2.27 13.72
CA GLU A 281 16.12 -3.16 14.50
C GLU A 281 16.80 -4.22 13.62
N GLN A 282 16.25 -4.49 12.44
CA GLN A 282 16.77 -5.47 11.51
C GLN A 282 17.64 -4.85 10.41
N TYR A 283 18.13 -3.63 10.64
CA TYR A 283 19.01 -2.85 9.76
C TYR A 283 18.36 -2.35 8.46
N VAL A 284 17.03 -2.42 8.36
CA VAL A 284 16.29 -1.77 7.27
C VAL A 284 16.27 -0.25 7.52
N ARG A 285 16.45 0.52 6.45
CA ARG A 285 16.48 1.98 6.44
C ARG A 285 15.42 2.55 5.50
N GLU A 286 15.27 3.87 5.55
CA GLU A 286 14.32 4.59 4.70
C GLU A 286 14.63 4.36 3.22
N ALA A 287 13.60 4.15 2.42
CA ALA A 287 13.67 3.86 0.98
C ALA A 287 14.39 2.55 0.60
N ASP A 288 14.74 1.69 1.57
CA ASP A 288 15.21 0.34 1.28
C ASP A 288 14.13 -0.47 0.55
N THR A 289 14.57 -1.54 -0.11
CA THR A 289 13.69 -2.48 -0.80
C THR A 289 13.55 -3.76 -0.01
N LEU A 290 12.32 -4.16 0.28
CA LEU A 290 11.97 -5.48 0.82
C LEU A 290 11.03 -6.20 -0.14
N GLN A 291 10.91 -7.52 0.01
CA GLN A 291 9.97 -8.34 -0.73
C GLN A 291 8.88 -8.82 0.23
N LEU A 292 7.61 -8.67 -0.16
CA LEU A 292 6.49 -9.34 0.48
C LEU A 292 6.31 -10.71 -0.18
N ARG A 293 6.33 -11.77 0.61
CA ARG A 293 6.24 -13.15 0.12
C ARG A 293 5.39 -14.00 1.05
N PHE A 294 4.69 -14.98 0.50
CA PHE A 294 4.09 -16.06 1.30
C PHE A 294 5.22 -16.91 1.88
N LYS A 295 5.30 -16.95 3.20
CA LYS A 295 6.35 -17.62 3.97
C LYS A 295 5.94 -19.02 4.41
N PHE A 296 4.68 -19.19 4.78
CA PHE A 296 4.14 -20.45 5.30
C PHE A 296 3.19 -21.08 4.27
N TYR A 297 3.51 -22.28 3.82
CA TYR A 297 2.73 -23.01 2.80
C TYR A 297 1.59 -23.82 3.43
N SER A 298 0.85 -23.17 4.34
CA SER A 298 -0.36 -23.72 4.96
C SER A 298 -1.44 -22.66 4.84
N PHE A 299 -2.19 -22.72 3.73
CA PHE A 299 -3.15 -21.69 3.36
C PHE A 299 -4.53 -22.03 3.93
N PHE A 300 -5.01 -21.21 4.86
CA PHE A 300 -6.32 -21.42 5.50
C PHE A 300 -7.43 -20.75 4.69
N ASP A 301 -8.58 -21.43 4.54
CA ASP A 301 -9.80 -20.90 3.92
C ASP A 301 -9.55 -20.21 2.56
N LEU A 302 -8.72 -20.82 1.70
CA LEU A 302 -8.48 -20.31 0.35
C LEU A 302 -9.71 -20.59 -0.51
N ASN A 303 -10.43 -19.54 -0.92
CA ASN A 303 -11.64 -19.66 -1.73
C ASN A 303 -11.59 -18.73 -2.95
N ALA A 304 -12.34 -19.07 -4.00
CA ALA A 304 -12.40 -18.32 -5.24
C ALA A 304 -13.37 -17.11 -5.20
N ARG A 305 -13.76 -16.64 -4.00
CA ARG A 305 -14.67 -15.48 -3.89
C ARG A 305 -13.93 -14.19 -4.17
N ALA A 306 -14.66 -13.17 -4.63
CA ALA A 306 -14.11 -11.85 -4.94
C ALA A 306 -13.27 -11.22 -3.80
N GLN A 307 -13.61 -11.52 -2.54
CA GLN A 307 -12.87 -11.03 -1.37
C GLN A 307 -11.43 -11.58 -1.25
N ASP A 308 -11.15 -12.72 -1.88
CA ASP A 308 -9.83 -13.39 -1.87
C ASP A 308 -9.07 -13.24 -3.18
N ALA A 309 -9.65 -12.58 -4.20
CA ALA A 309 -9.06 -12.46 -5.53
C ALA A 309 -7.61 -11.95 -5.48
N THR A 310 -7.34 -10.92 -4.69
CA THR A 310 -5.97 -10.41 -4.50
C THR A 310 -5.02 -11.42 -3.87
N ARG A 311 -5.44 -12.09 -2.79
CA ARG A 311 -4.62 -13.11 -2.12
C ARG A 311 -4.34 -14.27 -3.07
N LEU A 312 -5.35 -14.73 -3.81
CA LEU A 312 -5.24 -15.84 -4.76
C LEU A 312 -4.31 -15.50 -5.93
N ASN A 313 -4.48 -14.33 -6.55
CA ASN A 313 -3.61 -13.88 -7.64
C ASN A 313 -2.15 -13.72 -7.18
N GLN A 314 -1.90 -13.08 -6.03
CA GLN A 314 -0.54 -12.93 -5.51
C GLN A 314 0.09 -14.28 -5.15
N LEU A 315 -0.69 -15.23 -4.62
CA LEU A 315 -0.22 -16.59 -4.33
C LEU A 315 0.11 -17.35 -5.62
N TYR A 316 -0.78 -17.31 -6.61
CA TYR A 316 -0.56 -17.88 -7.94
C TYR A 316 0.72 -17.32 -8.58
N GLN A 317 0.90 -16.01 -8.55
CA GLN A 317 2.08 -15.37 -9.12
C GLN A 317 3.36 -15.78 -8.40
N GLN A 318 3.35 -15.92 -7.06
CA GLN A 318 4.50 -16.47 -6.35
C GLN A 318 4.84 -17.88 -6.82
N ALA A 319 3.84 -18.77 -6.89
CA ALA A 319 4.03 -20.15 -7.31
C ALA A 319 4.56 -20.23 -8.76
N ARG A 320 3.99 -19.43 -9.67
CA ARG A 320 4.43 -19.31 -11.07
C ARG A 320 5.92 -18.96 -11.14
N TRP A 321 6.36 -17.92 -10.44
CA TRP A 321 7.77 -17.51 -10.47
C TRP A 321 8.70 -18.55 -9.84
N GLN A 322 8.25 -19.23 -8.78
CA GLN A 322 9.04 -20.30 -8.15
C GLN A 322 9.24 -21.51 -9.07
N ILE A 323 8.22 -21.89 -9.84
CA ILE A 323 8.31 -22.97 -10.83
C ILE A 323 9.20 -22.53 -11.99
N LEU A 324 8.97 -21.35 -12.58
CA LEU A 324 9.76 -20.84 -13.72
C LEU A 324 11.24 -20.65 -13.37
N ASN A 325 11.56 -20.24 -12.14
CA ASN A 325 12.94 -20.05 -11.68
C ASN A 325 13.59 -21.32 -11.08
N GLN A 326 12.92 -22.48 -11.16
CA GLN A 326 13.43 -23.75 -10.63
C GLN A 326 13.71 -23.74 -9.12
N GLU A 327 13.04 -22.85 -8.38
CA GLU A 327 13.00 -22.89 -6.92
C GLU A 327 12.21 -24.12 -6.45
N VAL A 328 11.11 -24.40 -7.13
CA VAL A 328 10.29 -25.62 -6.98
C VAL A 328 10.45 -26.48 -8.23
N GLN A 329 10.65 -27.78 -8.04
CA GLN A 329 10.73 -28.74 -9.14
C GLN A 329 9.37 -29.37 -9.38
N CYS A 330 9.03 -29.55 -10.65
CA CYS A 330 7.89 -30.34 -11.10
C CYS A 330 8.33 -31.27 -12.25
N THR A 331 7.50 -32.24 -12.56
CA THR A 331 7.66 -33.13 -13.72
C THR A 331 7.40 -32.38 -15.03
N GLU A 332 7.78 -32.99 -16.15
CA GLU A 332 7.51 -32.46 -17.49
C GLU A 332 6.00 -32.32 -17.76
N GLU A 333 5.21 -33.32 -17.36
CA GLU A 333 3.75 -33.32 -17.52
C GLU A 333 3.10 -32.20 -16.70
N GLU A 334 3.51 -32.03 -15.44
CA GLU A 334 3.05 -30.92 -14.60
C GLU A 334 3.44 -29.56 -15.19
N MET A 335 4.65 -29.44 -15.75
CA MET A 335 5.10 -28.20 -16.40
C MET A 335 4.22 -27.83 -17.62
N LEU A 336 3.88 -28.82 -18.45
CA LEU A 336 2.96 -28.62 -19.57
C LEU A 336 1.56 -28.19 -19.10
N LEU A 337 1.06 -28.81 -18.03
CA LEU A 337 -0.21 -28.42 -17.41
C LEU A 337 -0.14 -26.98 -16.86
N PHE A 338 0.93 -26.60 -16.14
CA PHE A 338 1.11 -25.24 -15.63
C PHE A 338 1.19 -24.21 -16.75
N ALA A 339 1.85 -24.52 -17.87
CA ALA A 339 1.91 -23.66 -19.03
C ALA A 339 0.51 -23.47 -19.67
N ALA A 340 -0.27 -24.54 -19.78
CA ALA A 340 -1.64 -24.48 -20.29
C ALA A 340 -2.56 -23.65 -19.37
N LEU A 341 -2.45 -23.83 -18.04
CA LEU A 341 -3.19 -23.04 -17.06
C LEU A 341 -2.81 -21.56 -17.10
N GLN A 342 -1.52 -21.25 -17.23
CA GLN A 342 -1.05 -19.87 -17.38
C GLN A 342 -1.67 -19.21 -18.63
N LEU A 343 -1.66 -19.91 -19.78
CA LEU A 343 -2.29 -19.41 -21.00
C LEU A 343 -3.79 -19.15 -20.81
N GLN A 344 -4.51 -20.08 -20.17
CA GLN A 344 -5.95 -19.94 -19.92
C GLN A 344 -6.25 -18.72 -19.05
N ILE A 345 -5.47 -18.49 -17.99
CA ILE A 345 -5.60 -17.33 -17.11
C ILE A 345 -5.35 -16.05 -17.92
N GLU A 346 -4.28 -15.99 -18.71
CA GLU A 346 -3.93 -14.83 -19.54
C GLU A 346 -5.03 -14.49 -20.55
N LEU A 347 -5.62 -15.51 -21.21
CA LEU A 347 -6.74 -15.32 -22.14
C LEU A 347 -7.99 -14.78 -21.44
N GLN A 348 -8.30 -15.26 -20.24
CA GLN A 348 -9.44 -14.77 -19.45
C GLN A 348 -9.23 -13.34 -18.95
N THR A 349 -8.01 -12.98 -18.53
CA THR A 349 -7.66 -11.61 -18.15
C THR A 349 -7.77 -10.66 -19.35
N LEU A 350 -7.32 -11.08 -20.53
CA LEU A 350 -7.45 -10.30 -21.78
C LEU A 350 -8.91 -10.15 -22.24
N ALA A 351 -9.75 -11.17 -21.99
CA ALA A 351 -11.16 -11.16 -22.34
C ALA A 351 -12.03 -10.32 -21.39
N GLY A 352 -11.44 -9.61 -20.42
CA GLY A 352 -12.17 -8.71 -19.51
C GLY A 352 -12.61 -9.35 -18.19
N GLY A 353 -12.13 -10.55 -17.86
CA GLY A 353 -12.41 -11.24 -16.60
C GLY A 353 -13.84 -11.81 -16.55
N SER A 354 -13.97 -13.13 -16.39
CA SER A 354 -15.26 -13.80 -16.25
C SER A 354 -16.01 -13.34 -14.99
N ALA A 355 -16.97 -12.45 -15.17
CA ALA A 355 -18.10 -12.24 -14.26
C ALA A 355 -19.34 -13.07 -14.67
N GLU A 356 -19.23 -13.94 -15.67
CA GLU A 356 -20.31 -14.85 -16.08
C GLU A 356 -19.79 -16.28 -16.16
N ALA A 357 -19.90 -16.99 -15.05
CA ALA A 357 -19.93 -18.45 -15.05
C ALA A 357 -21.21 -18.86 -14.34
N GLU A 358 -22.16 -19.31 -15.15
CA GLU A 358 -23.52 -19.71 -14.80
C GLU A 358 -23.57 -20.77 -13.68
N GLY A 359 -24.53 -20.60 -12.77
CA GLY A 359 -25.04 -21.63 -11.87
C GLY A 359 -26.56 -21.67 -11.98
N ALA A 360 -27.06 -22.71 -12.65
CA ALA A 360 -28.46 -22.95 -12.95
C ALA A 360 -29.39 -23.00 -11.72
N GLY A 361 -30.59 -22.43 -11.88
CA GLY A 361 -31.70 -22.48 -10.93
C GLY A 361 -32.93 -21.74 -11.49
N ASP A 362 -33.64 -22.42 -12.38
CA ASP A 362 -34.94 -22.04 -12.96
C ASP A 362 -35.95 -21.57 -11.92
N THR A 363 -36.51 -20.37 -12.09
CA THR A 363 -37.87 -20.04 -11.63
C THR A 363 -38.45 -19.00 -12.58
N SER A 364 -39.21 -19.49 -13.54
CA SER A 364 -40.19 -18.70 -14.29
C SER A 364 -41.10 -17.90 -13.36
N THR A 365 -40.98 -16.58 -13.39
CA THR A 365 -42.03 -15.65 -12.97
C THR A 365 -42.51 -14.96 -14.23
N GLY A 366 -43.70 -15.36 -14.69
CA GLY A 366 -44.30 -14.88 -15.92
C GLY A 366 -44.88 -13.45 -15.79
N PRO A 367 -45.17 -12.79 -16.91
CA PRO A 367 -45.69 -11.42 -16.99
C PRO A 367 -47.13 -11.21 -16.45
N ASP A 368 -47.69 -12.19 -15.73
CA ASP A 368 -49.06 -12.10 -15.17
C ASP A 368 -49.09 -11.41 -13.79
N ASP A 369 -48.00 -11.46 -13.00
CA ASP A 369 -47.94 -10.79 -11.69
C ASP A 369 -47.95 -9.25 -11.79
N ASP A 370 -47.42 -8.70 -12.89
CA ASP A 370 -47.40 -7.26 -13.15
C ASP A 370 -48.78 -6.71 -13.51
N ILE A 371 -49.66 -7.54 -14.09
CA ILE A 371 -51.03 -7.15 -14.48
C ILE A 371 -51.93 -7.09 -13.24
N ASP A 372 -51.83 -8.06 -12.35
CA ASP A 372 -52.60 -8.09 -11.09
C ASP A 372 -52.13 -7.01 -10.09
N ALA A 373 -50.82 -6.68 -10.10
CA ALA A 373 -50.28 -5.54 -9.36
C ALA A 373 -50.78 -4.20 -9.91
N ALA A 374 -50.80 -4.03 -11.25
CA ALA A 374 -51.29 -2.82 -11.90
C ALA A 374 -52.82 -2.63 -11.73
N LEU A 375 -53.58 -3.72 -11.74
CA LEU A 375 -55.03 -3.70 -11.46
C LEU A 375 -55.33 -3.34 -10.00
N SER A 376 -54.53 -3.84 -9.05
CA SER A 376 -54.63 -3.49 -7.63
C SER A 376 -54.26 -2.03 -7.36
N GLU A 377 -53.26 -1.50 -8.08
CA GLU A 377 -52.84 -0.10 -7.98
C GLU A 377 -53.86 0.88 -8.60
N LEU A 378 -54.51 0.49 -9.70
CA LEU A 378 -55.59 1.26 -10.32
C LEU A 378 -56.87 1.25 -9.47
N GLN A 379 -57.19 0.14 -8.81
CA GLN A 379 -58.32 0.05 -7.89
C GLN A 379 -58.10 0.92 -6.62
N ALA A 380 -56.85 1.05 -6.16
CA ALA A 380 -56.48 1.96 -5.07
C ALA A 380 -56.53 3.45 -5.46
N GLN A 381 -56.43 3.80 -6.75
CA GLN A 381 -56.53 5.18 -7.24
C GLN A 381 -57.97 5.67 -7.47
N LEU A 382 -58.94 4.75 -7.63
CA LEU A 382 -60.34 5.08 -7.93
C LEU A 382 -61.25 5.12 -6.70
N GLU A 383 -60.87 4.47 -5.59
CA GLU A 383 -61.57 4.57 -4.31
C GLU A 383 -61.01 5.75 -3.49
N GLY A 384 -61.49 6.95 -3.81
CA GLY A 384 -61.07 8.19 -3.16
C GLY A 384 -61.27 8.20 -1.64
N ALA A 385 -60.16 8.11 -0.91
CA ALA A 385 -60.05 8.53 0.49
C ALA A 385 -59.03 9.68 0.59
N PRO A 386 -59.28 10.73 1.40
CA PRO A 386 -58.41 11.89 1.42
C PRO A 386 -57.06 11.52 2.04
N ALA A 387 -55.99 11.72 1.28
CA ALA A 387 -54.63 11.56 1.78
C ALA A 387 -54.40 12.49 2.99
N PRO A 388 -53.79 12.00 4.09
CA PRO A 388 -53.40 12.86 5.18
C PRO A 388 -52.33 13.83 4.68
N ARG A 389 -52.63 15.12 4.71
CA ARG A 389 -51.63 16.17 4.46
C ARG A 389 -50.58 16.09 5.58
N PRO A 390 -49.29 15.89 5.29
CA PRO A 390 -48.27 16.10 6.31
C PRO A 390 -48.14 17.60 6.59
N ASP A 391 -48.10 17.95 7.87
CA ASP A 391 -47.86 19.29 8.39
C ASP A 391 -46.63 19.94 7.73
N ILE A 392 -46.82 21.11 7.12
CA ILE A 392 -45.83 21.88 6.34
C ILE A 392 -44.70 22.50 7.20
N THR A 393 -44.63 22.18 8.50
CA THR A 393 -43.65 22.78 9.43
C THR A 393 -42.48 21.88 9.80
N GLN A 394 -42.45 20.61 9.38
CA GLN A 394 -41.34 19.70 9.68
C GLN A 394 -40.39 19.59 8.48
N VAL A 395 -39.17 20.11 8.66
CA VAL A 395 -38.08 19.90 7.71
C VAL A 395 -37.79 18.40 7.61
N PRO A 396 -37.85 17.79 6.41
CA PRO A 396 -37.59 16.37 6.23
C PRO A 396 -36.15 16.01 6.62
N GLU A 397 -36.02 14.91 7.37
CA GLU A 397 -34.76 14.36 7.85
C GLU A 397 -34.62 12.93 7.35
N LEU A 398 -33.50 12.64 6.68
CA LEU A 398 -33.16 11.27 6.31
C LEU A 398 -32.42 10.63 7.48
N THR A 399 -32.93 9.52 7.99
CA THR A 399 -32.32 8.79 9.11
C THR A 399 -32.15 7.31 8.78
N GLY A 400 -31.12 6.69 9.34
CA GLY A 400 -30.92 5.26 9.19
C GLY A 400 -29.65 4.75 9.84
N TYR A 401 -29.60 3.43 10.05
CA TYR A 401 -28.35 2.78 10.44
C TYR A 401 -27.44 2.66 9.23
N LEU A 402 -26.23 3.21 9.34
CA LEU A 402 -25.17 3.06 8.34
C LEU A 402 -23.89 2.58 9.02
N LYS A 403 -23.03 1.93 8.22
CA LYS A 403 -21.64 1.74 8.61
C LYS A 403 -20.87 2.97 8.15
N TYR A 404 -20.09 3.59 9.03
CA TYR A 404 -19.28 4.75 8.69
C TYR A 404 -17.82 4.52 9.09
N LEU A 405 -16.91 5.12 8.32
CA LEU A 405 -15.48 5.10 8.58
C LEU A 405 -14.97 6.54 8.53
N ARG A 406 -14.29 6.95 9.61
CA ARG A 406 -13.53 8.20 9.66
C ARG A 406 -12.06 7.84 9.83
N PRO A 407 -11.18 8.09 8.85
CA PRO A 407 -9.76 7.91 9.03
C PRO A 407 -9.30 8.84 10.14
N LYS A 408 -8.81 8.26 11.22
CA LYS A 408 -7.93 8.99 12.14
C LYS A 408 -6.53 8.54 11.79
N ARG A 409 -5.59 9.49 11.74
CA ARG A 409 -4.18 9.24 11.36
C ARG A 409 -3.51 8.12 12.19
N PHE A 410 -4.05 7.77 13.37
CA PHE A 410 -3.42 6.86 14.33
C PHE A 410 -4.33 5.76 14.92
N THR A 411 -5.52 5.51 14.34
CA THR A 411 -6.36 4.37 14.76
C THR A 411 -6.74 3.51 13.56
N LEU A 412 -6.81 2.19 13.76
CA LEU A 412 -7.26 1.24 12.73
C LEU A 412 -8.50 1.79 12.01
N LYS A 413 -8.41 1.91 10.67
CA LYS A 413 -9.58 2.16 9.83
C LYS A 413 -10.55 0.98 10.04
N ALA A 414 -11.59 1.21 10.82
CA ALA A 414 -12.63 0.24 11.15
C ALA A 414 -13.98 0.91 10.94
N TYR A 415 -14.85 0.27 10.17
CA TYR A 415 -16.23 0.69 10.02
C TYR A 415 -16.95 0.51 11.35
N LYS A 416 -17.60 1.57 11.80
CA LYS A 416 -18.50 1.53 12.95
C LYS A 416 -19.93 1.63 12.46
N ARG A 417 -20.84 0.88 13.06
CA ARG A 417 -22.27 1.08 12.82
C ARG A 417 -22.75 2.22 13.72
N GLY A 418 -23.54 3.14 13.17
CA GLY A 418 -24.12 4.24 13.92
C GLY A 418 -25.47 4.65 13.34
N TRP A 419 -26.25 5.37 14.15
CA TRP A 419 -27.46 6.01 13.68
C TRP A 419 -27.10 7.34 13.04
N VAL A 420 -27.21 7.39 11.71
CA VAL A 420 -26.86 8.56 10.92
C VAL A 420 -28.14 9.33 10.59
N SER A 421 -28.08 10.65 10.70
CA SER A 421 -29.13 11.52 10.20
C SER A 421 -28.60 12.66 9.36
N CYS A 422 -29.34 13.03 8.32
CA CYS A 422 -29.06 14.18 7.46
C CYS A 422 -30.27 15.11 7.47
N ARG A 423 -30.06 16.34 7.94
CA ARG A 423 -31.07 17.39 7.99
C ARG A 423 -30.42 18.73 7.71
N ASP A 424 -31.01 19.50 6.80
CA ASP A 424 -30.53 20.84 6.39
C ASP A 424 -29.06 20.87 5.96
N GLY A 425 -28.62 19.85 5.22
CA GLY A 425 -27.22 19.73 4.79
C GLY A 425 -26.23 19.43 5.91
N VAL A 426 -26.71 19.14 7.12
CA VAL A 426 -25.88 18.72 8.25
C VAL A 426 -26.04 17.22 8.49
N LEU A 427 -24.93 16.50 8.43
CA LEU A 427 -24.85 15.08 8.71
C LEU A 427 -24.42 14.84 10.16
N ARG A 428 -25.21 14.07 10.92
CA ARG A 428 -25.00 13.76 12.33
C ARG A 428 -24.91 12.26 12.54
N ILE A 429 -24.06 11.83 13.47
CA ILE A 429 -23.86 10.42 13.80
C ILE A 429 -23.99 10.21 15.30
N HIS A 430 -24.93 9.36 15.70
CA HIS A 430 -25.15 8.91 17.07
C HIS A 430 -24.75 7.45 17.24
N SER A 431 -24.48 7.05 18.49
CA SER A 431 -24.17 5.67 18.85
C SER A 431 -25.36 4.73 18.61
N SER A 432 -26.59 5.20 18.84
CA SER A 432 -27.83 4.46 18.60
C SER A 432 -29.00 5.40 18.27
N ARG A 433 -30.11 4.83 17.79
CA ARG A 433 -31.36 5.55 17.53
C ARG A 433 -31.93 6.17 18.81
N GLU A 434 -31.82 5.47 19.94
CA GLU A 434 -32.33 5.91 21.24
C GLU A 434 -31.52 7.10 21.79
N ALA A 435 -30.21 7.11 21.56
CA ALA A 435 -29.37 8.25 21.92
C ALA A 435 -29.78 9.50 21.12
N ALA A 436 -30.03 9.33 19.81
CA ALA A 436 -30.53 10.41 18.96
C ALA A 436 -31.91 10.92 19.38
N SER A 437 -32.84 10.02 19.72
CA SER A 437 -34.20 10.41 20.13
C SER A 437 -34.26 11.09 21.50
N ARG A 438 -33.31 10.78 22.40
CA ARG A 438 -33.13 11.47 23.69
C ARG A 438 -32.46 12.85 23.56
N GLY A 439 -32.03 13.24 22.36
CA GLY A 439 -31.32 14.50 22.13
C GLY A 439 -29.91 14.52 22.71
N GLU A 440 -29.29 13.35 22.88
CA GLU A 440 -27.88 13.27 23.28
C GLU A 440 -26.99 13.91 22.20
N PRO A 441 -25.87 14.56 22.56
CA PRO A 441 -25.00 15.20 21.59
C PRO A 441 -24.45 14.16 20.59
N PRO A 442 -24.44 14.46 19.28
CA PRO A 442 -23.94 13.53 18.29
C PRO A 442 -22.45 13.28 18.49
N SER A 443 -22.03 12.02 18.33
CA SER A 443 -20.62 11.64 18.35
C SER A 443 -19.79 12.28 17.23
N TYR A 444 -20.48 12.75 16.18
CA TYR A 444 -19.92 13.52 15.09
C TYR A 444 -21.03 14.29 14.38
N ALA A 445 -20.77 15.54 14.04
CA ALA A 445 -21.64 16.38 13.22
C ALA A 445 -20.78 17.17 12.24
N VAL A 446 -21.26 17.30 11.01
CA VAL A 446 -20.53 18.03 9.96
C VAL A 446 -21.51 18.65 8.96
N GLU A 447 -21.23 19.87 8.53
CA GLU A 447 -21.95 20.52 7.43
C GLU A 447 -21.39 20.02 6.10
N LEU A 448 -22.27 19.57 5.20
CA LEU A 448 -21.88 19.00 3.92
C LEU A 448 -21.62 20.08 2.86
N ARG A 449 -21.92 21.35 3.11
CA ARG A 449 -21.80 22.44 2.12
C ARG A 449 -20.40 22.49 1.53
N GLY A 450 -20.30 22.37 0.21
CA GLY A 450 -19.03 22.33 -0.52
C GLY A 450 -18.31 20.98 -0.47
N ALA A 451 -18.89 19.94 0.13
CA ALA A 451 -18.31 18.60 0.14
C ALA A 451 -18.35 17.94 -1.25
N GLU A 452 -17.30 17.22 -1.60
CA GLU A 452 -17.27 16.34 -2.75
C GLU A 452 -17.90 14.99 -2.38
N VAL A 453 -18.83 14.52 -3.22
CA VAL A 453 -19.63 13.31 -2.97
C VAL A 453 -19.40 12.31 -4.09
N THR A 454 -18.63 11.28 -3.78
CA THR A 454 -18.22 10.25 -4.75
C THR A 454 -18.94 8.93 -4.42
N PRO A 455 -20.02 8.59 -5.16
CA PRO A 455 -20.70 7.31 -5.02
C PRO A 455 -19.85 6.19 -5.62
N ASP A 456 -19.80 5.06 -4.92
CA ASP A 456 -19.09 3.85 -5.30
C ASP A 456 -20.03 2.66 -5.08
N ALA A 457 -20.65 2.19 -6.17
CA ALA A 457 -21.59 1.08 -6.15
C ALA A 457 -21.08 -0.08 -7.00
N HIS A 458 -21.20 -1.27 -6.45
CA HIS A 458 -20.93 -2.52 -7.14
C HIS A 458 -22.11 -3.48 -6.92
N PRO A 459 -23.21 -3.35 -7.70
CA PRO A 459 -24.45 -4.11 -7.51
C PRO A 459 -24.21 -5.62 -7.45
N ALA A 460 -23.40 -6.17 -8.36
CA ALA A 460 -23.03 -7.60 -8.41
C ALA A 460 -22.38 -8.13 -7.11
N THR A 461 -21.73 -7.27 -6.33
CA THR A 461 -21.08 -7.66 -5.05
C THR A 461 -21.84 -7.17 -3.82
N GLY A 462 -22.99 -6.51 -3.99
CA GLY A 462 -23.76 -5.89 -2.91
C GLY A 462 -22.98 -4.83 -2.12
N ARG A 463 -22.00 -4.16 -2.73
CA ARG A 463 -21.20 -3.11 -2.07
C ARG A 463 -21.69 -1.73 -2.49
N TYR A 464 -22.12 -0.95 -1.51
CA TYR A 464 -22.65 0.40 -1.69
C TYR A 464 -21.94 1.38 -0.74
N SER A 465 -20.95 2.13 -1.25
CA SER A 465 -20.11 3.07 -0.50
C SER A 465 -20.23 4.50 -1.02
N ILE A 466 -20.19 5.48 -0.14
CA ILE A 466 -20.16 6.91 -0.48
C ILE A 466 -18.92 7.50 0.18
N LYS A 467 -17.97 7.99 -0.62
CA LYS A 467 -16.85 8.81 -0.13
C LYS A 467 -17.32 10.27 -0.07
N LEU A 468 -17.11 10.89 1.10
CA LEU A 468 -17.39 12.28 1.38
C LEU A 468 -16.09 12.97 1.70
N GLU A 469 -15.80 14.05 0.98
CA GLU A 469 -14.61 14.87 1.21
C GLU A 469 -15.04 16.29 1.53
N ILE A 470 -14.91 16.66 2.81
CA ILE A 470 -15.55 17.82 3.37
C ILE A 470 -14.48 18.90 3.60
N PRO A 471 -14.61 20.09 2.98
CA PRO A 471 -13.68 21.18 3.20
C PRO A 471 -13.81 21.72 4.63
N THR A 472 -12.70 21.84 5.35
CA THR A 472 -12.61 22.54 6.64
C THR A 472 -11.51 23.61 6.58
N GLU A 473 -11.55 24.58 7.50
CA GLU A 473 -10.69 25.78 7.47
C GLU A 473 -9.19 25.47 7.35
N ASP A 474 -8.73 24.33 7.89
CA ASP A 474 -7.31 23.93 7.92
C ASP A 474 -6.98 22.67 7.08
N ALA A 475 -7.98 21.91 6.59
CA ALA A 475 -7.77 20.65 5.86
C ALA A 475 -9.03 20.13 5.14
N MET A 476 -8.90 19.11 4.28
CA MET A 476 -10.02 18.33 3.74
C MET A 476 -10.24 17.09 4.61
N HIS A 477 -11.43 16.93 5.18
CA HIS A 477 -11.80 15.77 6.00
C HIS A 477 -12.50 14.71 5.16
N GLU A 478 -11.96 13.50 5.17
CA GLU A 478 -12.55 12.37 4.45
C GLU A 478 -13.42 11.50 5.37
N MET A 479 -14.53 11.00 4.85
CA MET A 479 -15.43 10.06 5.51
C MET A 479 -16.05 9.11 4.50
N TRP A 480 -16.27 7.86 4.91
CA TRP A 480 -16.98 6.86 4.09
C TRP A 480 -18.25 6.46 4.79
N LEU A 481 -19.34 6.43 4.05
CA LEU A 481 -20.61 5.83 4.45
C LEU A 481 -20.81 4.55 3.64
N LYS A 482 -21.27 3.48 4.28
CA LYS A 482 -21.60 2.21 3.62
C LYS A 482 -23.05 1.87 3.92
N CYS A 483 -23.80 1.73 2.84
CA CYS A 483 -25.23 1.39 2.83
C CYS A 483 -25.41 -0.13 2.74
N GLU A 484 -26.59 -0.60 3.14
CA GLU A 484 -26.96 -2.01 3.17
C GLU A 484 -27.60 -2.49 1.86
N ASN A 485 -28.33 -1.62 1.16
CA ASN A 485 -29.03 -1.94 -0.08
C ASN A 485 -29.05 -0.75 -1.07
N GLU A 486 -29.49 -1.02 -2.31
CA GLU A 486 -29.54 -0.05 -3.42
C GLU A 486 -30.46 1.14 -3.11
N GLU A 487 -31.61 0.88 -2.49
CA GLU A 487 -32.58 1.93 -2.16
C GLU A 487 -32.03 2.93 -1.14
N GLN A 488 -31.43 2.41 -0.08
CA GLN A 488 -30.75 3.19 0.94
C GLN A 488 -29.60 3.96 0.29
N PHE A 489 -28.77 3.31 -0.52
CA PHE A 489 -27.67 3.96 -1.22
C PHE A 489 -28.13 5.14 -2.08
N ALA A 490 -29.15 4.95 -2.91
CA ALA A 490 -29.69 6.00 -3.78
C ALA A 490 -30.20 7.20 -2.98
N ALA A 491 -30.93 6.96 -1.88
CA ALA A 491 -31.43 8.02 -1.01
C ALA A 491 -30.29 8.80 -0.33
N TRP A 492 -29.26 8.10 0.17
CA TRP A 492 -28.13 8.74 0.86
C TRP A 492 -27.20 9.49 -0.10
N VAL A 493 -26.98 8.98 -1.33
CA VAL A 493 -26.23 9.72 -2.36
C VAL A 493 -26.96 11.02 -2.72
N ALA A 494 -28.26 10.97 -2.97
CA ALA A 494 -29.06 12.15 -3.27
C ALA A 494 -29.04 13.16 -2.11
N ALA A 495 -29.21 12.68 -0.88
CA ALA A 495 -29.15 13.53 0.32
C ALA A 495 -27.80 14.23 0.48
N CYS A 496 -26.68 13.50 0.26
CA CYS A 496 -25.35 14.08 0.38
C CYS A 496 -25.06 15.10 -0.73
N ARG A 497 -25.46 14.83 -1.97
CA ARG A 497 -25.29 15.74 -3.12
C ARG A 497 -26.13 17.02 -2.99
N LEU A 498 -27.36 16.92 -2.48
CA LEU A 498 -28.16 18.11 -2.18
C LEU A 498 -27.55 18.89 -1.02
N GLY A 499 -27.13 18.20 0.05
CA GLY A 499 -26.46 18.82 1.19
C GLY A 499 -25.19 19.57 0.79
N SER A 500 -24.41 19.04 -0.15
CA SER A 500 -23.19 19.72 -0.63
C SER A 500 -23.45 20.97 -1.45
N ARG A 501 -24.60 21.03 -2.14
CA ARG A 501 -25.09 22.24 -2.83
C ARG A 501 -25.84 23.19 -1.90
N GLY A 502 -25.92 22.90 -0.59
CA GLY A 502 -26.64 23.71 0.40
C GLY A 502 -28.16 23.64 0.26
N ARG A 503 -28.70 22.59 -0.36
CA ARG A 503 -30.14 22.37 -0.57
C ARG A 503 -30.69 21.42 0.49
N SER A 504 -31.95 21.62 0.88
CA SER A 504 -32.65 20.78 1.86
C SER A 504 -33.27 19.55 1.19
N LEU A 505 -33.58 18.52 1.99
CA LEU A 505 -34.29 17.32 1.55
C LEU A 505 -35.74 17.58 1.12
N ALA A 506 -36.27 18.78 1.44
CA ALA A 506 -37.58 19.25 0.96
C ALA A 506 -37.55 19.71 -0.50
N ASP A 507 -36.37 19.82 -1.12
CA ASP A 507 -36.25 20.17 -2.54
C ASP A 507 -36.86 19.06 -3.41
N ALA A 508 -37.70 19.44 -4.37
CA ALA A 508 -38.30 18.51 -5.34
C ALA A 508 -37.23 17.71 -6.12
N ALA A 509 -36.00 18.24 -6.22
CA ALA A 509 -34.86 17.56 -6.81
C ALA A 509 -34.44 16.28 -6.06
N PHE A 510 -34.78 16.12 -4.78
CA PHE A 510 -34.37 14.94 -4.00
C PHE A 510 -34.91 13.63 -4.59
N ALA A 511 -36.21 13.59 -4.90
CA ALA A 511 -36.84 12.41 -5.47
C ALA A 511 -36.28 12.10 -6.88
N ALA A 512 -36.06 13.14 -7.68
CA ALA A 512 -35.49 13.01 -9.03
C ALA A 512 -34.03 12.51 -8.99
N GLU A 513 -33.20 13.03 -8.09
CA GLU A 513 -31.80 12.64 -7.94
C GLU A 513 -31.67 11.21 -7.39
N ALA A 514 -32.49 10.84 -6.41
CA ALA A 514 -32.57 9.45 -5.93
C ALA A 514 -33.05 8.50 -7.04
N GLY A 515 -34.05 8.91 -7.84
CA GLY A 515 -34.52 8.16 -9.01
C GLY A 515 -33.44 7.94 -10.06
N ALA A 516 -32.67 8.99 -10.38
CA ALA A 516 -31.56 8.90 -11.32
C ALA A 516 -30.45 7.94 -10.85
N VAL A 517 -30.14 7.93 -9.55
CA VAL A 517 -29.18 6.97 -8.99
C VAL A 517 -29.71 5.54 -9.09
N ARG A 518 -30.99 5.29 -8.78
CA ARG A 518 -31.59 3.95 -8.95
C ARG A 518 -31.56 3.47 -10.40
N ALA A 519 -31.90 4.34 -11.34
CA ALA A 519 -31.86 4.01 -12.77
C ALA A 519 -30.43 3.64 -13.22
N LEU A 520 -29.42 4.36 -12.73
CA LEU A 520 -28.02 4.05 -13.03
C LEU A 520 -27.58 2.70 -12.43
N LEU A 521 -28.01 2.37 -11.22
CA LEU A 521 -27.72 1.05 -10.62
C LEU A 521 -28.37 -0.10 -11.39
N ALA A 522 -29.59 0.10 -11.91
CA ALA A 522 -30.28 -0.92 -12.70
C ALA A 522 -29.58 -1.23 -14.02
N LEU A 523 -28.87 -0.26 -14.62
CA LEU A 523 -28.07 -0.45 -15.84
C LEU A 523 -26.74 -1.16 -15.61
N GLN A 524 -26.28 -1.23 -14.36
CA GLN A 524 -25.01 -1.84 -13.96
C GLN A 524 -25.18 -3.27 -13.42
N ARG A 525 -26.37 -3.83 -13.56
CA ARG A 525 -26.66 -5.22 -13.21
C ARG A 525 -26.23 -6.18 -14.30
#